data_AF-A0A6B2UUP3-F1
#
_entry.id   AF-A0A6B2UUP3-F1
#
_cell.length_a   1.000
_cell.length_b   1.000
_cell.length_c   1.000
_cell.angle_alpha   90.00
_cell.angle_beta   90.00
_cell.angle_gamma   90.00
#
_symmetry.space_group_name_H-M   'P 1'
#
loop_
_entity.id
_entity.type
_entity.pdbx_description
1 polymer ?
#
loop_
_entity_poly.entity_id
_entity_poly.type
_entity_poly.pdbx_seq_one_letter_code
_entity_poly.pdbx_strand_id
1 'polypeptide(L)'
;AGSCADDCAAITDPAPQGRAAAEDAAAQAGALGLGTGSVLYNDLEQYTPGAAVTARVLGYLEAWTARLHELGYRSGAYGSVSSLVADLVDHATGTTLPDVIHFAHWNDEATLTDPALPAALWSGHQRVHQYAGDRAETYGGIRVTIDRDLLDVGAGA
;
A
#
# COMPACT_ATOMS: atom_id res chain seq x y z
N ALA A 1 12.72 2.81 -0.15
CA ALA A 1 13.35 1.53 0.25
C ALA A 1 12.22 0.67 0.78
N GLY A 2 11.86 -0.41 0.09
CA GLY A 2 10.77 -1.31 0.49
C GLY A 2 10.97 -1.76 1.93
N SER A 3 9.97 -1.55 2.76
CA SER A 3 10.13 -1.51 4.21
C SER A 3 10.19 -2.91 4.88
N CYS A 4 9.96 -3.98 4.11
CA CYS A 4 9.56 -5.27 4.69
C CYS A 4 10.30 -6.54 4.27
N ALA A 5 11.39 -6.48 3.50
CA ALA A 5 12.09 -7.68 2.98
C ALA A 5 12.17 -8.85 4.00
N ASP A 6 11.41 -9.91 3.73
CA ASP A 6 11.21 -11.16 4.49
C ASP A 6 10.54 -11.06 5.88
N ASP A 7 11.02 -10.20 6.79
CA ASP A 7 10.59 -10.17 8.20
C ASP A 7 10.25 -8.77 8.76
N CYS A 8 10.29 -7.74 7.91
CA CYS A 8 10.14 -6.35 8.31
C CYS A 8 11.02 -5.94 9.50
N ALA A 9 12.24 -6.45 9.61
CA ALA A 9 13.16 -6.13 10.71
C ALA A 9 13.53 -4.64 10.79
N ALA A 10 13.39 -3.88 9.70
CA ALA A 10 13.63 -2.44 9.69
C ALA A 10 12.61 -1.66 10.55
N ILE A 11 11.43 -2.24 10.82
CA ILE A 11 10.40 -1.66 11.67
C ILE A 11 10.68 -2.06 13.14
N THR A 12 11.56 -1.34 13.81
CA THR A 12 11.93 -1.62 15.23
C THR A 12 11.07 -0.88 16.24
N ASP A 13 10.47 0.26 15.84
CA ASP A 13 9.60 1.09 16.66
C ASP A 13 8.41 1.55 15.80
N PRO A 14 7.34 0.73 15.70
CA PRO A 14 6.33 0.85 14.66
C PRO A 14 5.69 2.23 14.55
N ALA A 15 5.14 2.75 15.64
CA ALA A 15 4.35 3.97 15.60
C ALA A 15 5.20 5.22 15.28
N PRO A 16 6.35 5.45 15.95
CA PRO A 16 7.26 6.55 15.58
C PRO A 16 7.78 6.45 14.14
N GLN A 17 8.16 5.24 13.68
CA GLN A 17 8.64 5.07 12.31
C GLN A 17 7.54 5.28 11.26
N GLY A 18 6.31 4.84 11.54
CA GLY A 18 5.16 5.05 10.65
C GLY A 18 4.82 6.54 10.50
N ARG A 19 4.81 7.29 11.61
CA ARG A 19 4.63 8.75 11.60
C ARG A 19 5.73 9.46 10.82
N ALA A 20 7.00 9.11 11.09
CA ALA A 20 8.14 9.73 10.43
C ALA A 20 8.13 9.46 8.91
N ALA A 21 7.77 8.24 8.49
CA ALA A 21 7.63 7.92 7.08
C ALA A 21 6.51 8.75 6.42
N ALA A 22 5.37 8.93 7.08
CA ALA A 22 4.27 9.74 6.55
C ALA A 22 4.65 11.21 6.39
N GLU A 23 5.40 11.76 7.35
CA GLU A 23 5.93 13.13 7.29
C GLU A 23 6.92 13.30 6.14
N ASP A 24 7.83 12.35 5.96
CA ASP A 24 8.80 12.34 4.87
C ASP A 24 8.09 12.26 3.50
N ALA A 25 7.15 11.33 3.35
CA ALA A 25 6.36 11.19 2.12
C ALA A 25 5.55 12.46 1.80
N ALA A 26 4.92 13.07 2.80
CA ALA A 26 4.17 14.32 2.63
C ALA A 26 5.08 15.50 2.25
N ALA A 27 6.29 15.58 2.81
CA ALA A 27 7.27 16.60 2.45
C ALA A 27 7.75 16.43 1.00
N GLN A 28 8.04 15.20 0.59
CA GLN A 28 8.43 14.88 -0.79
C GLN A 28 7.27 15.16 -1.76
N ALA A 29 6.05 14.77 -1.42
CA ALA A 29 4.85 15.06 -2.21
C ALA A 29 4.67 16.56 -2.44
N GLY A 30 4.78 17.37 -1.37
CA GLY A 30 4.72 18.82 -1.47
C GLY A 30 5.82 19.42 -2.36
N ALA A 31 7.06 18.92 -2.25
CA ALA A 31 8.16 19.35 -3.10
C ALA A 31 7.97 19.02 -4.59
N LEU A 32 7.22 17.96 -4.90
CA LEU A 32 6.84 17.53 -6.25
C LEU A 32 5.57 18.21 -6.77
N GLY A 33 4.91 19.05 -5.96
CA GLY A 33 3.65 19.71 -6.31
C GLY A 33 2.40 18.84 -6.19
N LEU A 34 2.51 17.69 -5.51
CA LEU A 34 1.38 16.82 -5.19
C LEU A 34 0.69 17.38 -3.94
N GLY A 35 -0.47 18.02 -4.13
CA GLY A 35 -1.21 18.68 -3.05
C GLY A 35 -1.92 17.71 -2.10
N THR A 36 -2.48 18.27 -1.02
CA THR A 36 -3.39 17.58 -0.10
C THR A 36 -4.54 16.91 -0.86
N GLY A 37 -5.00 15.76 -0.37
CA GLY A 37 -5.96 14.90 -1.04
C GLY A 37 -5.33 13.85 -1.97
N SER A 38 -4.04 14.01 -2.33
CA SER A 38 -3.29 12.96 -3.02
C SER A 38 -3.17 11.70 -2.16
N VAL A 39 -3.19 10.53 -2.80
CA VAL A 39 -2.93 9.25 -2.15
C VAL A 39 -1.42 9.00 -2.13
N LEU A 40 -0.85 8.80 -0.94
CA LEU A 40 0.55 8.41 -0.77
C LEU A 40 0.61 6.96 -0.32
N TYR A 41 1.32 6.12 -1.08
CA TYR A 41 1.39 4.68 -0.82
C TYR A 41 2.60 4.33 0.04
N ASN A 42 2.37 3.58 1.11
CA ASN A 42 3.44 2.87 1.80
C ASN A 42 3.72 1.53 1.09
N ASP A 43 4.98 1.28 0.77
CA ASP A 43 5.44 0.05 0.13
C ASP A 43 5.90 -0.96 1.18
N LEU A 44 5.04 -1.95 1.44
CA LEU A 44 5.26 -3.07 2.35
C LEU A 44 5.36 -4.35 1.50
N GLU A 45 6.57 -4.55 0.97
CA GLU A 45 6.97 -5.76 0.25
C GLU A 45 6.61 -7.04 1.01
N GLN A 46 6.57 -8.17 0.29
CA GLN A 46 6.23 -9.47 0.86
C GLN A 46 7.02 -9.77 2.14
N TYR A 47 6.29 -10.15 3.18
CA TYR A 47 6.82 -10.68 4.43
C TYR A 47 6.05 -11.95 4.81
N THR A 48 6.58 -12.74 5.75
CA THR A 48 5.83 -13.89 6.31
C THR A 48 5.00 -13.43 7.51
N PRO A 49 3.65 -13.46 7.45
CA PRO A 49 2.81 -13.09 8.59
C PRO A 49 3.07 -13.95 9.83
N GLY A 50 2.82 -13.37 10.99
CA GLY A 50 3.01 -14.01 12.28
C GLY A 50 2.91 -12.99 13.40
N ALA A 51 2.45 -13.41 14.57
CA ALA A 51 2.00 -12.49 15.64
C ALA A 51 2.92 -11.27 15.88
N ALA A 52 4.24 -11.46 15.93
CA ALA A 52 5.18 -10.36 16.13
C ALA A 52 5.37 -9.46 14.89
N VAL A 53 5.45 -10.04 13.69
CA VAL A 53 5.61 -9.30 12.43
C VAL A 53 4.32 -8.56 12.09
N THR A 54 3.18 -9.23 12.17
CA THR A 54 1.85 -8.64 11.98
C THR A 54 1.62 -7.46 12.91
N ALA A 55 1.86 -7.60 14.22
CA ALA A 55 1.68 -6.50 15.17
C ALA A 55 2.58 -5.28 14.85
N ARG A 56 3.81 -5.54 14.42
CA ARG A 56 4.78 -4.52 14.01
C ARG A 56 4.34 -3.81 12.72
N VAL A 57 3.97 -4.56 11.68
CA VAL A 57 3.53 -4.00 10.39
C VAL A 57 2.24 -3.19 10.56
N LEU A 58 1.23 -3.74 11.24
CA LEU A 58 -0.03 -3.06 11.44
C LEU A 58 0.12 -1.81 12.32
N GLY A 59 0.93 -1.87 13.38
CA GLY A 59 1.20 -0.70 14.22
C GLY A 59 1.94 0.42 13.46
N TYR A 60 2.82 0.06 12.53
CA TYR A 60 3.50 1.01 11.65
C TYR A 60 2.53 1.63 10.64
N LEU A 61 1.72 0.81 9.96
CA LEU A 61 0.81 1.26 8.91
C LEU A 61 -0.37 2.07 9.47
N GLU A 62 -0.85 1.74 10.67
CA GLU A 62 -1.84 2.55 11.40
C GLU A 62 -1.29 3.94 11.69
N ALA A 63 -0.07 4.04 12.21
CA ALA A 63 0.56 5.32 12.52
C ALA A 63 0.87 6.15 11.27
N TRP A 64 1.27 5.50 10.17
CA TRP A 64 1.38 6.10 8.84
C TRP A 64 0.04 6.69 8.39
N THR A 65 -1.03 5.90 8.45
CA THR A 65 -2.36 6.30 7.99
C THR A 65 -2.90 7.48 8.78
N ALA A 66 -2.88 7.39 10.11
CA ALA A 66 -3.32 8.48 10.98
C ALA A 66 -2.52 9.77 10.72
N ARG A 67 -1.20 9.66 10.51
CA ARG A 67 -0.37 10.84 10.25
C ARG A 67 -0.64 11.48 8.89
N LEU A 68 -0.87 10.69 7.84
CA LEU A 68 -1.26 11.25 6.55
C LEU A 68 -2.59 12.00 6.63
N HIS A 69 -3.58 11.46 7.35
CA HIS A 69 -4.85 12.15 7.57
C HIS A 69 -4.66 13.49 8.29
N GLU A 70 -3.81 13.55 9.33
CA GLU A 70 -3.46 14.81 10.00
C GLU A 70 -2.78 15.84 9.07
N LEU A 71 -2.04 15.35 8.08
CA LEU A 71 -1.34 16.17 7.08
C LEU A 71 -2.21 16.51 5.86
N GLY A 72 -3.46 16.03 5.81
CA GLY A 72 -4.40 16.29 4.72
C GLY A 72 -4.19 15.42 3.47
N TYR A 73 -3.45 14.32 3.58
CA TYR A 73 -3.27 13.34 2.50
C TYR A 73 -4.14 12.10 2.74
N ARG A 74 -4.36 11.32 1.67
CA ARG A 74 -4.98 9.99 1.75
C ARG A 74 -3.89 8.93 1.91
N SER A 75 -4.15 7.92 2.72
CA SER A 75 -3.26 6.78 2.94
C SER A 75 -3.50 5.68 1.90
N GLY A 76 -2.45 5.29 1.19
CA GLY A 76 -2.41 4.07 0.40
C GLY A 76 -1.46 3.05 1.03
N ALA A 77 -1.72 1.77 0.82
CA ALA A 77 -0.78 0.72 1.17
C ALA A 77 -0.63 -0.27 0.02
N TYR A 78 0.62 -0.57 -0.35
CA TYR A 78 0.98 -1.62 -1.27
C TYR A 78 1.48 -2.85 -0.53
N GLY A 79 1.04 -4.04 -0.94
CA GLY A 79 1.56 -5.30 -0.44
C GLY A 79 0.88 -6.52 -1.05
N SER A 80 1.44 -7.71 -0.82
CA SER A 80 0.95 -8.94 -1.44
C SER A 80 -0.31 -9.49 -0.78
N VAL A 81 -1.13 -10.18 -1.58
CA VAL A 81 -2.36 -10.85 -1.12
C VAL A 81 -2.12 -11.90 -0.02
N SER A 82 -0.90 -12.44 0.06
CA SER A 82 -0.51 -13.47 1.03
C SER A 82 0.16 -12.92 2.31
N SER A 83 0.35 -11.60 2.41
CA SER A 83 0.97 -10.94 3.56
C SER A 83 0.13 -9.76 4.05
N LEU A 84 0.45 -8.54 3.61
CA LEU A 84 -0.19 -7.32 4.09
C LEU A 84 -1.71 -7.36 3.95
N VAL A 85 -2.22 -7.79 2.80
CA VAL A 85 -3.66 -7.83 2.54
C VAL A 85 -4.34 -8.80 3.51
N ALA A 86 -3.76 -9.99 3.73
CA ALA A 86 -4.29 -10.97 4.67
C ALA A 86 -4.31 -10.41 6.10
N ASP A 87 -3.22 -9.79 6.55
CA ASP A 87 -3.15 -9.17 7.89
C ASP A 87 -4.19 -8.05 8.07
N LEU A 88 -4.34 -7.16 7.08
CA LEU A 88 -5.33 -6.08 7.13
C LEU A 88 -6.77 -6.61 7.13
N VAL A 89 -7.05 -7.66 6.36
CA VAL A 89 -8.38 -8.29 6.31
C VAL A 89 -8.72 -8.95 7.64
N ASP A 90 -7.79 -9.73 8.21
CA ASP A 90 -8.00 -10.44 9.48
C ASP A 90 -8.15 -9.46 10.67
N HIS A 91 -7.57 -8.26 10.58
CA HIS A 91 -7.58 -7.25 11.64
C HIS A 91 -8.39 -5.99 11.30
N ALA A 92 -9.26 -6.06 10.29
CA ALA A 92 -9.99 -4.90 9.76
C ALA A 92 -10.85 -4.15 10.79
N THR A 93 -11.29 -4.83 11.85
CA THR A 93 -12.12 -4.21 12.91
C THR A 93 -11.30 -3.52 14.01
N GLY A 94 -10.00 -3.83 14.12
CA GLY A 94 -9.12 -3.34 15.18
C GLY A 94 -7.96 -2.48 14.69
N THR A 95 -7.83 -2.27 13.39
CA THR A 95 -6.75 -1.51 12.75
C THR A 95 -7.33 -0.34 11.96
N THR A 96 -6.70 0.82 12.04
CA THR A 96 -6.99 1.92 11.11
C THR A 96 -6.51 1.54 9.71
N LEU A 97 -7.45 1.19 8.83
CA LEU A 97 -7.14 0.77 7.46
C LEU A 97 -6.70 1.97 6.58
N PRO A 98 -5.81 1.75 5.60
CA PRO A 98 -5.51 2.75 4.57
C PRO A 98 -6.77 3.06 3.73
N ASP A 99 -6.85 4.26 3.17
CA ASP A 99 -7.95 4.69 2.31
C ASP A 99 -7.99 3.95 0.97
N VAL A 100 -6.84 3.47 0.48
CA VAL A 100 -6.69 2.74 -0.78
C VAL A 100 -5.77 1.54 -0.58
N ILE A 101 -6.18 0.37 -1.07
CA ILE A 101 -5.34 -0.83 -1.10
C ILE A 101 -4.78 -1.06 -2.50
N HIS A 102 -3.46 -1.21 -2.60
CA HIS A 102 -2.75 -1.65 -3.80
C HIS A 102 -2.26 -3.08 -3.55
N PHE A 103 -3.06 -4.06 -3.97
CA PHE A 103 -2.74 -5.46 -3.71
C PHE A 103 -1.92 -6.06 -4.85
N ALA A 104 -0.84 -6.76 -4.53
CA ALA A 104 -0.05 -7.52 -5.48
C ALA A 104 -0.52 -8.98 -5.53
N HIS A 105 -0.93 -9.40 -6.73
CA HIS A 105 -1.16 -10.81 -7.06
C HIS A 105 -0.87 -11.01 -8.55
N TRP A 106 0.32 -11.52 -8.87
CA TRP A 106 0.76 -11.67 -10.26
C TRP A 106 0.11 -12.88 -10.95
N ASN A 107 -1.17 -12.77 -11.25
CA ASN A 107 -2.00 -13.78 -11.88
C ASN A 107 -2.31 -13.49 -13.37
N ASP A 108 -1.77 -12.39 -13.91
CA ASP A 108 -2.04 -11.89 -15.27
C ASP A 108 -3.54 -11.54 -15.53
N GLU A 109 -4.35 -11.40 -14.47
CA GLU A 109 -5.76 -11.05 -14.55
C GLU A 109 -6.01 -9.61 -14.09
N ALA A 110 -6.28 -8.72 -15.03
CA ALA A 110 -6.65 -7.33 -14.75
C ALA A 110 -8.09 -7.24 -14.19
N THR A 111 -8.26 -7.62 -12.92
CA THR A 111 -9.50 -7.46 -12.14
C THR A 111 -9.23 -6.75 -10.82
N LEU A 112 -10.25 -6.23 -10.14
CA LEU A 112 -10.13 -5.54 -8.84
C LEU A 112 -10.63 -6.40 -7.67
N THR A 113 -10.78 -7.69 -7.91
CA THR A 113 -11.30 -8.67 -6.95
C THR A 113 -10.28 -9.75 -6.73
N ASP A 114 -10.16 -10.20 -5.48
CA ASP A 114 -9.30 -11.31 -5.11
C ASP A 114 -9.99 -12.13 -4.01
N PRO A 115 -9.86 -13.47 -3.97
CA PRO A 115 -10.37 -14.28 -2.86
C PRO A 115 -9.87 -13.85 -1.47
N ALA A 116 -8.65 -13.30 -1.39
CA ALA A 116 -8.08 -12.76 -0.15
C ALA A 116 -8.62 -11.36 0.20
N LEU A 117 -9.38 -10.72 -0.69
CA LEU A 117 -9.89 -9.36 -0.51
C LEU A 117 -11.43 -9.33 -0.48
N PRO A 118 -12.05 -9.38 0.72
CA PRO A 118 -13.51 -9.39 0.86
C PRO A 118 -14.18 -8.23 0.12
N ALA A 119 -15.33 -8.51 -0.51
CA ALA A 119 -16.05 -7.54 -1.33
C ALA A 119 -16.49 -6.28 -0.57
N ALA A 120 -16.64 -6.34 0.76
CA ALA A 120 -17.06 -5.21 1.58
C ALA A 120 -15.93 -4.20 1.86
N LEU A 121 -14.68 -4.65 1.93
CA LEU A 121 -13.52 -3.79 2.26
C LEU A 121 -13.04 -3.06 1.01
N TRP A 122 -12.70 -1.77 1.12
CA TRP A 122 -12.30 -0.94 -0.03
C TRP A 122 -13.26 -1.03 -1.22
N SER A 123 -14.57 -1.04 -0.96
CA SER A 123 -15.62 -1.23 -1.98
C SER A 123 -16.01 0.06 -2.70
N GLY A 124 -15.63 1.22 -2.17
CA GLY A 124 -16.02 2.54 -2.69
C GLY A 124 -14.99 3.16 -3.63
N HIS A 125 -14.52 2.43 -4.64
CA HIS A 125 -13.44 2.89 -5.55
C HIS A 125 -12.12 3.14 -4.81
N GLN A 126 -11.57 2.09 -4.20
CA GLN A 126 -10.42 2.17 -3.29
C GLN A 126 -9.39 1.05 -3.53
N ARG A 127 -9.29 0.55 -4.77
CA ARG A 127 -8.46 -0.61 -5.10
C ARG A 127 -7.54 -0.36 -6.29
N VAL A 128 -6.31 -0.83 -6.16
CA VAL A 128 -5.34 -1.01 -7.23
C VAL A 128 -4.88 -2.46 -7.18
N HIS A 129 -4.76 -3.12 -8.33
CA HIS A 129 -4.27 -4.47 -8.44
C HIS A 129 -3.02 -4.49 -9.31
N GLN A 130 -1.87 -4.82 -8.71
CA GLN A 130 -0.68 -5.19 -9.47
C GLN A 130 -0.79 -6.64 -9.93
N TYR A 131 -1.29 -6.82 -11.15
CA TYR A 131 -1.62 -8.15 -11.69
C TYR A 131 -0.46 -8.79 -12.47
N ALA A 132 0.60 -8.03 -12.75
CA ALA A 132 1.80 -8.53 -13.39
C ALA A 132 3.04 -7.68 -13.06
N GLY A 133 4.09 -8.32 -12.53
CA GLY A 133 5.39 -7.69 -12.31
C GLY A 133 6.40 -7.92 -13.44
N ASP A 134 7.44 -7.09 -13.49
CA ASP A 134 8.65 -7.28 -14.32
C ASP A 134 8.38 -7.52 -15.82
N ARG A 135 7.40 -6.81 -16.39
CA ARG A 135 7.04 -6.94 -17.81
C ARG A 135 7.90 -6.02 -18.66
N ALA A 136 8.66 -6.63 -19.59
CA ALA A 136 9.49 -5.90 -20.52
C ALA A 136 8.69 -5.45 -21.75
N GLU A 137 8.51 -4.14 -21.91
CA GLU A 137 7.62 -3.51 -22.88
C GLU A 137 8.33 -2.43 -23.69
N THR A 138 7.75 -2.06 -24.84
CA THR A 138 8.35 -1.07 -25.73
C THR A 138 7.34 0.03 -26.06
N TYR A 139 7.69 1.27 -25.74
CA TYR A 139 6.88 2.47 -25.98
C TYR A 139 7.69 3.51 -26.76
N GLY A 140 7.20 3.95 -27.91
CA GLY A 140 7.92 4.91 -28.75
C GLY A 140 9.32 4.44 -29.19
N GLY A 141 9.55 3.12 -29.26
CA GLY A 141 10.85 2.53 -29.59
C GLY A 141 11.81 2.33 -28.41
N ILE A 142 11.43 2.74 -27.20
CA ILE A 142 12.24 2.56 -25.98
C ILE A 142 11.74 1.33 -25.23
N ARG A 143 12.66 0.42 -24.89
CA ARG A 143 12.35 -0.76 -24.07
C ARG A 143 12.54 -0.43 -22.59
N VAL A 144 11.52 -0.72 -21.79
CA VAL A 144 11.49 -0.54 -20.33
C VAL A 144 10.88 -1.76 -19.66
N THR A 145 11.27 -2.03 -18.42
CA THR A 145 10.60 -3.03 -17.56
C THR A 145 9.63 -2.28 -16.67
N ILE A 146 8.37 -2.70 -16.67
CA ILE A 146 7.29 -2.10 -15.89
C ILE A 146 6.45 -3.18 -15.21
N ASP A 147 5.81 -2.81 -14.11
CA ASP A 147 4.68 -3.57 -13.57
C ASP A 147 3.39 -3.07 -14.20
N ARG A 148 2.37 -3.93 -14.24
CA ARG A 148 1.04 -3.59 -14.75
C ARG A 148 0.02 -3.60 -13.64
N ASP A 149 -0.73 -2.51 -13.59
CA ASP A 149 -1.76 -2.27 -12.60
C ASP A 149 -3.12 -2.01 -13.26
N LEU A 150 -4.18 -2.51 -12.64
CA LEU A 150 -5.54 -2.02 -12.85
C LEU A 150 -5.95 -1.21 -11.61
N LEU A 151 -6.48 -0.01 -11.81
CA LEU A 151 -6.89 0.86 -10.71
C LEU A 151 -8.34 1.34 -10.82
N ASP A 152 -8.99 1.47 -9.66
CA ASP A 152 -10.20 2.22 -9.44
C ASP A 152 -10.13 2.85 -8.04
N VAL A 153 -9.71 4.12 -8.00
CA VAL A 153 -9.37 4.86 -6.77
C VAL A 153 -10.21 6.14 -6.58
N GLY A 154 -11.31 6.22 -7.32
CA GLY A 154 -12.20 7.38 -7.38
C GLY A 154 -11.57 8.59 -8.09
N ALA A 155 -12.26 9.72 -8.05
CA ALA A 155 -11.69 10.99 -8.49
C ALA A 155 -10.74 11.53 -7.41
N GLY A 156 -9.60 12.08 -7.84
CA GLY A 156 -8.80 12.96 -6.98
C GLY A 156 -9.62 14.19 -6.58
N ALA A 157 -9.38 14.71 -5.38
CA ALA A 157 -10.00 15.95 -4.92
C ALA A 157 -9.68 17.13 -5.85
#